data_AF-A0A832U5Y6-F1
#
_entry.id   AF-A0A832U5Y6-F1
#
_cell.length_a   1.000
_cell.length_b   1.000
_cell.length_c   1.000
_cell.angle_alpha   90.00
_cell.angle_beta   90.00
_cell.angle_gamma   90.00
#
_symmetry.space_group_name_H-M   'P 1'
#
loop_
_entity.id
_entity.type
_entity.pdbx_description
1 polymer ?
#
loop_
_entity_poly.entity_id
_entity_poly.type
_entity_poly.pdbx_seq_one_letter_code
_entity_poly.pdbx_strand_id
1 'polypeptide(L)'
;MLRDETHSRIPVITEELRKIAEKINELKKKTPKRKQRDLQQEIDEIEWKIQTTSLDLEEEKQLIASVKQLGIQLDAYKRIENQKKKAIELREHIDTLASQANNFHQEMNVAVQESKEIHARMLSKITESKKVKIDADKLHSAYIEEKEKIKPVNDEYQMLLERRRQLLALVKIEEENERKGREHEMRKHIISEARNKLQKGKELSWDEFQLLNDENSEPQN
;
A
#
# COMPACT_ATOMS: atom_id res chain seq x y z
N MET A 1 22.68 -11.03 -2.69
CA MET A 1 23.07 -12.45 -2.58
C MET A 1 23.58 -12.96 -3.92
N LEU A 2 22.76 -13.27 -4.93
CA LEU A 2 23.27 -13.79 -6.22
C LEU A 2 24.25 -12.85 -6.95
N ARG A 3 23.98 -11.53 -7.00
CA ARG A 3 24.89 -10.56 -7.64
C ARG A 3 26.28 -10.52 -6.96
N ASP A 4 26.29 -10.56 -5.64
CA ASP A 4 27.52 -10.48 -4.85
C ASP A 4 28.30 -11.81 -4.92
N GLU A 5 27.60 -12.93 -5.05
CA GLU A 5 28.19 -14.23 -5.35
C GLU A 5 28.79 -14.29 -6.77
N THR A 6 28.14 -13.73 -7.78
CA THR A 6 28.72 -13.64 -9.14
C THR A 6 29.97 -12.77 -9.15
N HIS A 7 29.96 -11.65 -8.41
CA HIS A 7 31.11 -10.76 -8.29
C HIS A 7 32.27 -11.36 -7.47
N SER A 8 32.02 -12.25 -6.52
CA SER A 8 33.08 -12.92 -5.77
C SER A 8 33.71 -14.09 -6.53
N ARG A 9 32.95 -14.75 -7.42
CA ARG A 9 33.41 -15.87 -8.24
C ARG A 9 34.30 -15.45 -9.40
N ILE A 10 34.02 -14.33 -10.06
CA ILE A 10 34.82 -13.83 -11.19
C ILE A 10 36.32 -13.67 -10.81
N PRO A 11 36.70 -13.01 -9.69
CA PRO A 11 38.08 -12.91 -9.24
C PRO A 11 38.78 -14.26 -9.04
N VAL A 12 38.07 -15.25 -8.48
CA VAL A 12 38.62 -16.59 -8.24
C VAL A 12 38.95 -17.27 -9.57
N ILE A 13 38.04 -17.21 -10.54
CA ILE A 13 38.24 -17.81 -11.86
C ILE A 13 39.34 -17.06 -12.64
N THR A 14 39.44 -15.74 -12.50
CA THR A 14 40.54 -14.97 -13.12
C THR A 14 41.91 -15.35 -12.56
N GLU A 15 42.00 -15.66 -11.27
CA GLU A 15 43.23 -16.13 -10.66
C GLU A 15 43.58 -17.56 -11.11
N GLU A 16 42.59 -18.43 -11.30
CA GLU A 16 42.80 -19.75 -11.91
C GLU A 16 43.29 -19.65 -13.36
N LEU A 17 42.71 -18.74 -14.16
CA LEU A 17 43.18 -18.45 -15.51
C LEU A 17 44.62 -17.95 -15.53
N ARG A 18 45.01 -17.11 -14.57
CA ARG A 18 46.40 -16.66 -14.41
C ARG A 18 47.34 -17.84 -14.14
N LYS A 19 46.99 -18.73 -13.22
CA LYS A 19 47.78 -19.95 -12.92
C LYS A 19 47.88 -20.88 -14.13
N ILE A 20 46.82 -21.01 -14.92
CA ILE A 20 46.84 -21.78 -16.18
C ILE A 20 47.76 -21.12 -17.20
N ALA A 21 47.73 -19.79 -17.32
CA ALA A 21 48.62 -19.06 -18.21
C ALA A 21 50.10 -19.23 -17.82
N GLU A 22 50.42 -19.16 -16.52
CA GLU A 22 51.77 -19.42 -15.99
C GLU A 22 52.23 -20.85 -16.31
N LYS A 23 51.39 -21.87 -16.07
CA LYS A 23 51.67 -23.27 -16.43
C LYS A 23 51.89 -23.48 -17.93
N ILE A 24 51.08 -22.84 -18.78
CA ILE A 24 51.28 -22.88 -20.24
C ILE A 24 52.64 -22.28 -20.61
N ASN A 25 53.05 -21.19 -19.96
CA ASN A 25 54.32 -20.54 -20.22
C ASN A 25 55.51 -21.41 -19.79
N GLU A 26 55.42 -22.09 -18.65
CA GLU A 26 56.43 -23.05 -18.20
C GLU A 26 56.55 -24.26 -19.14
N LEU A 27 55.41 -24.82 -19.58
CA LEU A 27 55.40 -25.92 -20.54
C LEU A 27 56.02 -25.47 -21.87
N LYS A 28 55.68 -24.28 -22.37
CA LYS A 28 56.28 -23.70 -23.58
C LYS A 28 57.81 -23.55 -23.48
N LYS A 29 58.35 -23.16 -22.32
CA LYS A 29 59.82 -23.07 -22.12
C LYS A 29 60.52 -24.42 -22.26
N LYS A 30 59.85 -25.52 -21.89
CA LYS A 30 60.36 -26.90 -21.99
C LYS A 30 60.09 -27.54 -23.36
N THR A 31 59.31 -26.88 -24.22
CA THR A 31 58.88 -27.42 -25.51
C THR A 31 59.77 -26.87 -26.63
N PRO A 32 60.19 -27.69 -27.62
CA PRO A 32 60.95 -27.21 -28.77
C PRO A 32 60.18 -26.15 -29.59
N LYS A 33 60.88 -25.31 -30.36
CA LYS A 33 60.24 -24.37 -31.31
C LYS A 33 59.73 -25.01 -32.61
N ARG A 34 59.73 -26.35 -32.71
CA ARG A 34 59.26 -27.09 -33.89
C ARG A 34 57.74 -27.21 -33.90
N LYS A 35 57.12 -27.58 -35.02
CA LYS A 35 55.66 -27.83 -35.04
C LYS A 35 55.39 -29.24 -34.52
N GLN A 36 54.28 -29.42 -33.80
CA GLN A 36 53.83 -30.72 -33.30
C GLN A 36 53.66 -31.75 -34.43
N ARG A 37 53.25 -31.29 -35.62
CA ARG A 37 53.09 -32.14 -36.81
C ARG A 37 54.42 -32.71 -37.31
N ASP A 38 55.46 -31.89 -37.32
CA ASP A 38 56.80 -32.28 -37.77
C ASP A 38 57.40 -33.32 -36.80
N LEU A 39 57.16 -33.15 -35.49
CA LEU A 39 57.55 -34.12 -34.46
C LEU A 39 56.85 -35.47 -34.60
N GLN A 40 55.56 -35.48 -34.98
CA GLN A 40 54.83 -36.72 -35.22
C GLN A 40 55.35 -37.42 -36.49
N GLN A 41 55.62 -36.67 -37.56
CA GLN A 41 56.19 -37.23 -38.79
C GLN A 41 57.58 -37.84 -38.55
N GLU A 42 58.44 -37.18 -37.78
CA GLU A 42 59.76 -37.74 -37.41
C GLU A 42 59.62 -39.06 -36.60
N ILE A 43 58.64 -39.16 -35.70
CA ILE A 43 58.36 -40.40 -34.97
C ILE A 43 57.90 -41.49 -35.94
N ASP A 44 56.92 -41.19 -36.81
CA ASP A 44 56.35 -42.15 -37.76
C ASP A 44 57.42 -42.65 -38.76
N GLU A 45 58.33 -41.77 -39.20
CA GLU A 45 59.46 -42.11 -40.08
C GLU A 45 60.48 -43.02 -39.39
N ILE A 46 60.82 -42.72 -38.12
CA ILE A 46 61.74 -43.57 -37.34
C ILE A 46 61.11 -44.94 -37.08
N GLU A 47 59.81 -44.98 -36.74
CA GLU A 47 59.08 -46.20 -36.47
C GLU A 47 58.95 -47.08 -37.73
N TRP A 48 58.70 -46.46 -38.88
CA TRP A 48 58.74 -47.15 -40.18
C TRP A 48 60.13 -47.73 -40.46
N LYS A 49 61.19 -46.94 -40.25
CA LYS A 49 62.59 -47.37 -40.48
C LYS A 49 62.97 -48.57 -39.61
N ILE A 50 62.52 -48.61 -38.36
CA ILE A 50 62.71 -49.75 -37.45
C ILE A 50 61.98 -51.00 -37.96
N GLN A 51 60.77 -50.84 -38.52
CA GLN A 51 59.95 -51.96 -38.99
C GLN A 51 60.40 -52.55 -40.33
N THR A 52 60.93 -51.74 -41.25
CA THR A 52 61.19 -52.17 -42.64
C THR A 52 62.67 -52.43 -42.96
N THR A 53 63.59 -52.11 -42.05
CA THR A 53 65.04 -52.18 -42.33
C THR A 53 65.75 -53.08 -41.31
N SER A 54 66.62 -53.98 -41.78
CA SER A 54 67.49 -54.77 -40.89
C SER A 54 68.59 -53.87 -40.31
N LEU A 55 68.39 -53.36 -39.10
CA LEU A 55 69.29 -52.47 -38.38
C LEU A 55 70.22 -53.25 -37.44
N ASP A 56 71.37 -52.67 -37.12
CA ASP A 56 72.21 -53.17 -36.03
C ASP A 56 71.63 -52.78 -34.65
N LEU A 57 71.97 -53.54 -33.63
CA LEU A 57 71.39 -53.45 -32.29
C LEU A 57 71.73 -52.11 -31.60
N GLU A 58 72.82 -51.44 -31.98
CA GLU A 58 73.14 -50.09 -31.53
C GLU A 58 72.33 -49.00 -32.24
N GLU A 59 72.11 -49.12 -33.55
CA GLU A 59 71.31 -48.17 -34.33
C GLU A 59 69.85 -48.19 -33.90
N GLU A 60 69.29 -49.38 -33.65
CA GLU A 60 67.93 -49.54 -33.15
C GLU A 60 67.76 -48.89 -31.75
N LYS A 61 68.73 -49.08 -30.85
CA LYS A 61 68.73 -48.43 -29.53
C LYS A 61 68.77 -46.90 -29.62
N GLN A 62 69.52 -46.33 -30.56
CA GLN A 62 69.57 -44.88 -30.77
C GLN A 62 68.25 -44.33 -31.32
N LEU A 63 67.62 -45.05 -32.26
CA LEU A 63 66.32 -44.68 -32.81
C LEU A 63 65.22 -44.76 -31.75
N ILE A 64 65.21 -45.80 -30.91
CA ILE A 64 64.28 -45.93 -29.78
C ILE A 64 64.48 -44.80 -28.75
N ALA A 65 65.73 -44.43 -28.45
CA ALA A 65 66.02 -43.31 -27.55
C ALA A 65 65.51 -41.97 -28.12
N SER A 66 65.64 -41.78 -29.44
CA SER A 66 65.16 -40.61 -30.15
C SER A 66 63.62 -40.53 -30.13
N VAL A 67 62.93 -41.63 -30.43
CA VAL A 67 61.45 -41.71 -30.32
C VAL A 67 60.99 -41.41 -28.90
N LYS A 68 61.69 -41.91 -27.88
CA LYS A 68 61.35 -41.62 -26.47
C LYS A 68 61.46 -40.13 -26.15
N GLN A 69 62.49 -39.44 -26.66
CA GLN A 69 62.63 -37.99 -26.49
C GLN A 69 61.56 -37.20 -27.26
N LEU A 70 61.29 -37.56 -28.51
CA LEU A 70 60.24 -36.93 -29.32
C LEU A 70 58.85 -37.13 -28.70
N GLY A 71 58.60 -38.32 -28.13
CA GLY A 71 57.37 -38.64 -27.40
C GLY A 71 57.15 -37.77 -26.15
N ILE A 72 58.21 -37.48 -25.38
CA ILE A 72 58.15 -36.55 -24.25
C ILE A 72 57.78 -35.13 -24.71
N GLN A 73 58.34 -34.70 -25.85
CA GLN A 73 58.03 -33.39 -26.43
C GLN A 73 56.58 -33.32 -26.92
N LEU A 74 56.07 -34.39 -27.52
CA LEU A 74 54.69 -34.47 -28.00
C LEU A 74 53.66 -34.50 -26.86
N ASP A 75 53.99 -35.16 -25.74
CA ASP A 75 53.18 -35.11 -24.51
C ASP A 75 53.11 -33.68 -23.94
N ALA A 76 54.19 -32.90 -24.03
CA ALA A 76 54.17 -31.49 -23.62
C ALA A 76 53.19 -30.65 -24.47
N TYR A 77 53.11 -30.87 -25.79
CA TYR A 77 52.09 -30.20 -26.64
C TYR A 77 50.67 -30.60 -26.26
N LYS A 78 50.41 -31.89 -26.04
CA LYS A 78 49.08 -32.39 -25.59
C LYS A 78 48.66 -31.73 -24.27
N ARG A 79 49.59 -31.60 -23.31
CA ARG A 79 49.35 -30.91 -22.04
C ARG A 79 49.03 -29.42 -22.24
N ILE A 80 49.76 -28.72 -23.13
CA ILE A 80 49.48 -27.31 -23.46
C ILE A 80 48.08 -27.17 -24.07
N GLU A 81 47.70 -28.06 -24.99
CA GLU A 81 46.38 -28.03 -25.63
C GLU A 81 45.26 -28.24 -24.61
N ASN A 82 45.39 -29.21 -23.70
CA ASN A 82 44.42 -29.42 -22.63
C ASN A 82 44.30 -28.21 -21.70
N GLN A 83 45.41 -27.54 -21.35
CA GLN A 83 45.37 -26.32 -20.55
C GLN A 83 44.70 -25.16 -21.30
N LYS A 84 44.90 -25.06 -22.63
CA LYS A 84 44.19 -24.07 -23.45
C LYS A 84 42.69 -24.32 -23.51
N LYS A 85 42.25 -25.59 -23.64
CA LYS A 85 40.81 -25.94 -23.61
C LYS A 85 40.17 -25.52 -22.29
N LYS A 86 40.80 -25.84 -21.16
CA LYS A 86 40.35 -25.38 -19.83
C LYS A 86 40.30 -23.85 -19.72
N ALA A 87 41.27 -23.14 -20.30
CA ALA A 87 41.25 -21.68 -20.30
C ALA A 87 40.10 -21.08 -21.13
N ILE A 88 39.69 -21.75 -22.21
CA ILE A 88 38.53 -21.34 -23.01
C ILE A 88 37.24 -21.55 -22.20
N GLU A 89 37.06 -22.73 -21.61
CA GLU A 89 35.90 -23.05 -20.77
C GLU A 89 35.73 -22.06 -19.60
N LEU A 90 36.83 -21.74 -18.90
CA LEU A 90 36.79 -20.78 -17.79
C LEU A 90 36.49 -19.35 -18.25
N ARG A 91 36.91 -18.96 -19.46
CA ARG A 91 36.55 -17.65 -20.04
C ARG A 91 35.07 -17.57 -20.38
N GLU A 92 34.52 -18.61 -21.01
CA GLU A 92 33.08 -18.70 -21.27
C GLU A 92 32.28 -18.65 -19.97
N HIS A 93 32.79 -19.27 -18.90
CA HIS A 93 32.17 -19.18 -17.58
C HIS A 93 32.20 -17.74 -17.00
N ILE A 94 33.28 -17.00 -17.20
CA ILE A 94 33.34 -15.57 -16.81
C ILE A 94 32.34 -14.75 -17.61
N ASP A 95 32.28 -14.93 -18.93
CA ASP A 95 31.41 -14.15 -19.81
C ASP A 95 29.93 -14.39 -19.49
N THR A 96 29.56 -15.63 -19.18
CA THR A 96 28.19 -15.97 -18.73
C THR A 96 27.87 -15.35 -17.37
N LEU A 97 28.77 -15.42 -16.39
CA LEU A 97 28.59 -14.76 -15.08
C LEU A 97 28.49 -13.23 -15.21
N ALA A 98 29.31 -12.62 -16.07
CA ALA A 98 29.28 -11.19 -16.32
C ALA A 98 27.95 -10.76 -16.96
N SER A 99 27.45 -11.53 -17.93
CA SER A 99 26.15 -11.29 -18.56
C SER A 99 25.00 -11.38 -17.55
N GLN A 100 25.02 -12.40 -16.68
CA GLN A 100 24.05 -12.56 -15.60
C GLN A 100 24.09 -11.38 -14.61
N ALA A 101 25.28 -10.96 -14.19
CA ALA A 101 25.44 -9.82 -13.30
C ALA A 101 24.87 -8.52 -13.91
N ASN A 102 25.09 -8.31 -15.21
CA ASN A 102 24.56 -7.15 -15.92
C ASN A 102 23.02 -7.19 -16.01
N ASN A 103 22.43 -8.36 -16.29
CA ASN A 103 20.98 -8.53 -16.32
C ASN A 103 20.36 -8.23 -14.94
N PHE A 104 20.93 -8.78 -13.86
CA PHE A 104 20.46 -8.46 -12.50
C PHE A 104 20.59 -6.97 -12.16
N HIS A 105 21.64 -6.30 -12.63
CA HIS A 105 21.79 -4.87 -12.44
C HIS A 105 20.70 -4.07 -13.16
N GLN A 106 20.36 -4.45 -14.40
CA GLN A 106 19.29 -3.82 -15.17
C GLN A 106 17.92 -4.02 -14.50
N GLU A 107 17.58 -5.25 -14.12
CA GLU A 107 16.34 -5.56 -13.41
C GLU A 107 16.23 -4.77 -12.09
N MET A 108 17.33 -4.69 -11.33
CA MET A 108 17.36 -3.91 -10.09
C MET A 108 17.13 -2.42 -10.34
N ASN A 109 17.71 -1.86 -11.40
CA ASN A 109 17.51 -0.46 -11.75
C ASN A 109 16.06 -0.17 -12.14
N VAL A 110 15.41 -1.07 -12.89
CA VAL A 110 13.99 -0.96 -13.23
C VAL A 110 13.14 -0.96 -11.96
N ALA A 111 13.34 -1.95 -11.08
CA ALA A 111 12.59 -2.03 -9.82
C ALA A 111 12.80 -0.81 -8.92
N VAL A 112 14.02 -0.28 -8.84
CA VAL A 112 14.32 0.95 -8.10
C VAL A 112 13.61 2.15 -8.71
N GLN A 113 13.58 2.27 -10.04
CA GLN A 113 12.90 3.36 -10.72
C GLN A 113 11.39 3.31 -10.50
N GLU A 114 10.77 2.14 -10.67
CA GLU A 114 9.35 1.94 -10.38
C GLU A 114 9.00 2.26 -8.93
N SER A 115 9.83 1.82 -7.98
CA SER A 115 9.65 2.13 -6.56
C SER A 115 9.69 3.63 -6.29
N LYS A 116 10.63 4.36 -6.90
CA LYS A 116 10.71 5.83 -6.78
C LYS A 116 9.46 6.51 -7.32
N GLU A 117 8.94 6.08 -8.46
CA GLU A 117 7.73 6.63 -9.07
C GLU A 117 6.48 6.36 -8.23
N ILE A 118 6.35 5.15 -7.69
CA ILE A 118 5.26 4.81 -6.77
C ILE A 118 5.35 5.67 -5.50
N HIS A 119 6.54 5.81 -4.93
CA HIS A 119 6.76 6.64 -3.74
C HIS A 119 6.42 8.11 -4.00
N ALA A 120 6.81 8.66 -5.15
CA ALA A 120 6.45 10.02 -5.54
C ALA A 120 4.93 10.21 -5.68
N ARG A 121 4.23 9.26 -6.32
CA ARG A 121 2.77 9.27 -6.43
C ARG A 121 2.09 9.19 -5.07
N MET A 122 2.58 8.31 -4.20
CA MET A 122 2.10 8.17 -2.82
C MET A 122 2.23 9.49 -2.05
N LEU A 123 3.40 10.13 -2.10
CA LEU A 123 3.62 11.41 -1.45
C LEU A 123 2.66 12.49 -1.98
N SER A 124 2.45 12.58 -3.29
CA SER A 124 1.46 13.51 -3.87
C SER A 124 0.08 13.28 -3.26
N LYS A 125 -0.40 12.02 -3.21
CA LYS A 125 -1.71 11.70 -2.63
C LYS A 125 -1.80 11.99 -1.14
N ILE A 126 -0.73 11.78 -0.38
CA ILE A 126 -0.68 12.16 1.03
C ILE A 126 -0.81 13.69 1.17
N THR A 127 -0.13 14.47 0.33
CA THR A 127 -0.24 15.94 0.38
C THR A 127 -1.63 16.43 0.00
N GLU A 128 -2.26 15.85 -1.02
CA GLU A 128 -3.65 16.14 -1.42
C GLU A 128 -4.61 15.84 -0.27
N SER A 129 -4.50 14.65 0.34
CA SER A 129 -5.33 14.24 1.49
C SER A 129 -5.19 15.19 2.67
N LYS A 130 -3.95 15.64 2.98
CA LYS A 130 -3.71 16.62 4.05
C LYS A 130 -4.39 17.95 3.77
N LYS A 131 -4.38 18.43 2.51
CA LYS A 131 -5.09 19.67 2.13
C LYS A 131 -6.59 19.53 2.34
N VAL A 132 -7.19 18.45 1.83
CA VAL A 132 -8.62 18.16 2.00
C VAL A 132 -8.99 18.08 3.48
N LYS A 133 -8.15 17.44 4.30
CA LYS A 133 -8.37 17.38 5.75
C LYS A 133 -8.37 18.78 6.38
N ILE A 134 -7.40 19.62 6.06
CA ILE A 134 -7.33 21.00 6.58
C ILE A 134 -8.59 21.79 6.21
N ASP A 135 -9.07 21.65 4.97
CA ASP A 135 -10.28 22.35 4.53
C ASP A 135 -11.55 21.80 5.20
N ALA A 136 -11.64 20.48 5.38
CA ALA A 136 -12.73 19.85 6.13
C ALA A 136 -12.75 20.29 7.61
N ASP A 137 -11.58 20.34 8.26
CA ASP A 137 -11.44 20.77 9.65
C ASP A 137 -11.88 22.24 9.81
N LYS A 138 -11.53 23.12 8.86
CA LYS A 138 -12.00 24.53 8.84
C LYS A 138 -13.51 24.65 8.67
N LEU A 139 -14.10 23.88 7.76
CA LEU A 139 -15.54 23.91 7.55
C LEU A 139 -16.28 23.38 8.79
N HIS A 140 -15.74 22.34 9.42
CA HIS A 140 -16.31 21.78 10.63
C HIS A 140 -16.23 22.75 11.81
N SER A 141 -15.10 23.45 11.99
CA SER A 141 -14.96 24.45 13.04
C SER A 141 -15.96 25.60 12.83
N ALA A 142 -16.08 26.11 11.60
CA ALA A 142 -17.04 27.17 11.27
C ALA A 142 -18.49 26.73 11.53
N TYR A 143 -18.84 25.48 11.19
CA TYR A 143 -20.17 24.92 11.48
C TYR A 143 -20.45 24.86 12.99
N ILE A 144 -19.48 24.39 13.79
CA ILE A 144 -19.62 24.33 15.25
C ILE A 144 -19.84 25.74 15.81
N GLU A 145 -19.02 26.70 15.42
CA GLU A 145 -19.15 28.09 15.89
C GLU A 145 -20.54 28.66 15.59
N GLU A 146 -21.03 28.48 14.36
CA GLU A 146 -22.35 28.99 13.97
C GLU A 146 -23.49 28.25 14.69
N LYS A 147 -23.35 26.94 14.88
CA LYS A 147 -24.29 26.15 15.68
C LYS A 147 -24.35 26.64 17.12
N GLU A 148 -23.22 26.92 17.76
CA GLU A 148 -23.18 27.46 19.12
C GLU A 148 -23.84 28.85 19.21
N LYS A 149 -23.70 29.70 18.19
CA LYS A 149 -24.41 31.00 18.13
C LYS A 149 -25.92 30.85 17.98
N ILE A 150 -26.39 29.83 17.25
CA ILE A 150 -27.83 29.59 17.03
C ILE A 150 -28.51 29.02 18.27
N LYS A 151 -27.81 28.23 19.10
CA LYS A 151 -28.37 27.63 20.32
C LYS A 151 -29.15 28.62 21.21
N PRO A 152 -28.58 29.76 21.66
CA PRO A 152 -29.31 30.68 22.53
C PRO A 152 -30.56 31.24 21.86
N VAL A 153 -30.50 31.55 20.56
CA VAL A 153 -31.67 32.03 19.81
C VAL A 153 -32.77 30.97 19.74
N ASN A 154 -32.39 29.70 19.53
CA ASN A 154 -33.33 28.60 19.54
C ASN A 154 -33.92 28.37 20.93
N ASP A 155 -33.12 28.46 22.00
CA ASP A 155 -33.57 28.33 23.37
C ASP A 155 -34.56 29.45 23.74
N GLU A 156 -34.25 30.70 23.38
CA GLU A 156 -35.16 31.84 23.51
C GLU A 156 -36.45 31.63 22.73
N TYR A 157 -36.36 31.14 21.48
CA TYR A 157 -37.53 30.83 20.66
C TYR A 157 -38.43 29.77 21.33
N GLN A 158 -37.86 28.71 21.89
CA GLN A 158 -38.63 27.69 22.62
C GLN A 158 -39.26 28.26 23.89
N MET A 159 -38.54 29.09 24.66
CA MET A 159 -39.09 29.77 25.83
C MET A 159 -40.28 30.67 25.46
N LEU A 160 -40.17 31.44 24.38
CA LEU A 160 -41.24 32.31 23.90
C LEU A 160 -42.45 31.50 23.41
N LEU A 161 -42.23 30.37 22.75
CA LEU A 161 -43.31 29.46 22.34
C LEU A 161 -44.09 28.92 23.55
N GLU A 162 -43.40 28.45 24.58
CA GLU A 162 -44.06 27.97 25.80
C GLU A 162 -44.79 29.10 26.52
N ARG A 163 -44.19 30.29 26.60
CA ARG A 163 -44.86 31.46 27.20
C ARG A 163 -46.13 31.83 26.44
N ARG A 164 -46.10 31.81 25.10
CA ARG A 164 -47.27 32.04 24.26
C ARG A 164 -48.37 31.01 24.55
N ARG A 165 -48.02 29.72 24.67
CA ARG A 165 -48.99 28.67 25.01
C ARG A 165 -49.65 28.92 26.37
N GLN A 166 -48.87 29.28 27.38
CA GLN A 166 -49.39 29.61 28.71
C GLN A 166 -50.34 30.80 28.67
N LEU A 167 -49.98 31.87 27.95
CA LEU A 167 -50.85 33.05 27.82
C LEU A 167 -52.17 32.72 27.11
N LEU A 168 -52.13 31.94 26.02
CA LEU A 168 -53.34 31.50 25.34
C LEU A 168 -54.25 30.64 26.24
N ALA A 169 -53.67 29.78 27.08
CA ALA A 169 -54.43 29.01 28.05
C ALA A 169 -55.08 29.90 29.12
N LEU A 170 -54.36 30.91 29.62
CA LEU A 170 -54.89 31.88 30.58
C LEU A 170 -56.01 32.72 29.99
N VAL A 171 -55.85 33.23 28.76
CA VAL A 171 -56.90 33.99 28.06
C VAL A 171 -58.17 33.14 27.93
N LYS A 172 -58.03 31.86 27.56
CA LYS A 172 -59.19 30.95 27.44
C LYS A 172 -59.91 30.75 28.78
N ILE A 173 -59.17 30.61 29.88
CA ILE A 173 -59.75 30.49 31.22
C ILE A 173 -60.48 31.78 31.61
N GLU A 174 -59.87 32.94 31.35
CA GLU A 174 -60.46 34.24 31.66
C GLU A 174 -61.75 34.48 30.85
N GLU A 175 -61.73 34.20 29.55
CA GLU A 175 -62.92 34.29 28.69
C GLU A 175 -64.06 33.38 29.18
N GLU A 176 -63.73 32.17 29.66
CA GLU A 176 -64.72 31.25 30.22
C GLU A 176 -65.28 31.77 31.58
N ASN A 177 -64.42 32.33 32.42
CA ASN A 177 -64.82 32.94 33.69
C ASN A 177 -65.69 34.18 33.48
N GLU A 178 -65.32 35.07 32.56
CA GLU A 178 -66.13 36.23 32.19
C GLU A 178 -67.49 35.79 31.62
N ARG A 179 -67.52 34.75 30.77
CA ARG A 179 -68.78 34.22 30.25
C ARG A 179 -69.66 33.70 31.38
N LYS A 180 -69.11 32.91 32.29
CA LYS A 180 -69.82 32.44 33.50
C LYS A 180 -70.29 33.59 34.38
N GLY A 181 -69.47 34.62 34.55
CA GLY A 181 -69.81 35.85 35.27
C GLY A 181 -70.99 36.58 34.66
N ARG A 182 -70.95 36.86 33.34
CA ARG A 182 -72.05 37.49 32.59
C ARG A 182 -73.34 36.65 32.66
N GLU A 183 -73.24 35.33 32.52
CA GLU A 183 -74.37 34.42 32.66
C GLU A 183 -74.97 34.48 34.08
N HIS A 184 -74.12 34.52 35.11
CA HIS A 184 -74.54 34.61 36.50
C HIS A 184 -75.19 35.97 36.83
N GLU A 185 -74.64 37.08 36.34
CA GLU A 185 -75.23 38.42 36.49
C GLU A 185 -76.59 38.51 35.79
N MET A 186 -76.70 37.98 34.58
CA MET A 186 -77.99 37.92 33.86
C MET A 186 -79.02 37.10 34.63
N ARG A 187 -78.64 35.93 35.17
CA ARG A 187 -79.51 35.12 36.04
C ARG A 187 -79.97 35.91 37.27
N LYS A 188 -79.05 36.59 37.96
CA LYS A 188 -79.40 37.45 39.12
C LYS A 188 -80.38 38.55 38.74
N HIS A 189 -80.19 39.20 37.60
CA HIS A 189 -81.11 40.23 37.12
C HIS A 189 -82.51 39.65 36.89
N ILE A 190 -82.62 38.54 36.16
CA ILE A 190 -83.89 37.84 35.89
C ILE A 190 -84.57 37.44 37.21
N ILE A 191 -83.83 36.86 38.16
CA ILE A 191 -84.34 36.50 39.50
C ILE A 191 -84.87 37.73 40.24
N SER A 192 -84.13 38.84 40.22
CA SER A 192 -84.55 40.07 40.90
C SER A 192 -85.82 40.68 40.28
N GLU A 193 -85.95 40.64 38.96
CA GLU A 193 -87.15 41.06 38.23
C GLU A 193 -88.32 40.13 38.52
N ALA A 194 -88.10 38.81 38.56
CA ALA A 194 -89.09 37.82 38.91
C ALA A 194 -89.59 38.00 40.35
N ARG A 195 -88.71 38.24 41.33
CA ARG A 195 -89.11 38.60 42.71
C ARG A 195 -89.96 39.87 42.75
N ASN A 196 -89.57 40.90 41.99
CA ASN A 196 -90.33 42.14 41.88
C ASN A 196 -91.72 41.94 41.24
N LYS A 197 -91.85 41.06 40.24
CA LYS A 197 -93.13 40.68 39.62
C LYS A 197 -94.02 39.91 40.61
N LEU A 198 -93.45 38.95 41.33
CA LEU A 198 -94.13 38.15 42.35
C LEU A 198 -94.69 39.03 43.47
N GLN A 199 -93.89 39.98 43.98
CA GLN A 199 -94.34 40.95 45.00
C GLN A 199 -95.48 41.86 44.50
N LYS A 200 -95.53 42.14 43.20
CA LYS A 200 -96.56 42.99 42.57
C LYS A 200 -97.76 42.18 42.04
N GLY A 201 -97.81 40.87 42.28
CA GLY A 201 -98.89 39.99 41.83
C GLY A 201 -99.00 39.82 40.31
N LYS A 202 -97.91 40.04 39.57
CA LYS A 202 -97.86 39.84 38.11
C LYS A 202 -97.48 38.40 37.77
N GLU A 203 -97.98 37.90 36.65
CA GLU A 203 -97.66 36.56 36.14
C GLU A 203 -96.15 36.43 35.85
N LEU A 204 -95.60 35.26 36.20
CA LEU A 204 -94.19 34.89 35.96
C LEU A 204 -94.09 34.01 34.72
N SER A 205 -93.02 34.18 33.94
CA SER A 205 -92.67 33.20 32.91
C SER A 205 -92.25 31.88 33.54
N TRP A 206 -92.43 30.76 32.82
CA TRP A 206 -92.00 29.44 33.28
C TRP A 206 -90.50 29.41 33.60
N ASP A 207 -89.67 30.06 32.76
CA ASP A 207 -88.22 30.16 32.96
C ASP A 207 -87.85 30.97 34.22
N GLU A 208 -88.61 32.03 34.52
CA GLU A 208 -88.43 32.87 35.72
C GLU A 208 -88.81 32.10 36.99
N PHE A 209 -89.88 31.29 36.92
CA PHE A 209 -90.33 30.44 38.01
C PHE A 209 -89.35 29.29 38.30
N GLN A 210 -88.78 28.66 37.26
CA GLN A 210 -87.78 27.61 37.42
C GLN A 210 -86.51 28.16 38.09
N LEU A 211 -86.00 29.30 37.62
CA LEU A 211 -84.80 29.94 38.20
C LEU A 211 -84.98 30.34 39.67
N LEU A 212 -86.17 30.80 40.07
CA LEU A 212 -86.49 31.10 41.48
C LEU A 212 -86.55 29.85 42.36
N ASN A 213 -87.08 28.74 41.84
CA ASN A 213 -87.10 27.48 42.58
C ASN A 213 -85.71 26.88 42.70
N ASP A 214 -84.90 26.92 41.65
CA ASP A 214 -83.54 26.43 41.66
C ASP A 214 -82.67 27.20 42.68
N GLU A 215 -82.84 28.53 42.81
CA GLU A 215 -82.16 29.34 43.84
C GLU A 215 -82.63 29.01 45.27
N ASN A 216 -83.92 28.70 45.46
CA ASN A 216 -84.45 28.25 46.75
C ASN A 216 -84.05 26.79 47.09
N SER A 217 -83.48 26.06 46.11
CA SER A 217 -83.06 24.66 46.22
C SER A 217 -81.54 24.47 46.36
N GLU A 218 -80.73 25.52 46.12
CA GLU A 218 -79.30 25.48 46.41
C GLU A 218 -79.07 25.47 47.94
N PRO A 219 -78.38 24.47 48.51
CA PRO A 219 -78.11 24.43 49.95
C PRO A 219 -77.22 25.61 50.35
N GLN A 220 -77.62 26.33 51.40
CA GLN A 220 -76.73 27.24 52.12
C GLN A 220 -75.59 26.44 52.74
N ASN A 221 -74.44 26.34 52.05
CA ASN A 221 -73.11 26.00 52.60
C ASN A 221 -72.00 26.34 51.61
#